data_AF-A0A2V9CVY9-F1
#
_entry.id   AF-A0A2V9CVY9-F1
#
_cell.length_a   1.000
_cell.length_b   1.000
_cell.length_c   1.000
_cell.angle_alpha   90.00
_cell.angle_beta   90.00
_cell.angle_gamma   90.00
#
_symmetry.space_group_name_H-M   'P 1'
#
loop_
_entity.id
_entity.type
_entity.pdbx_description
1 polymer ?
#
loop_
_entity_poly.entity_id
_entity_poly.type
_entity_poly.pdbx_seq_one_letter_code
_entity_poly.pdbx_strand_id
1 'polypeptide(L)' 'GRASPTKSSSDPATPEDYRDRYERLTGRSLRECPVCHRGQMIPIIMLAEVRPSPAIPDTS' A
#
# COMPACT_ATOMS: atom_id res chain seq x y z
N GLY A 1 -27.29 21.45 -3.69
CA GLY A 1 -25.88 21.29 -3.27
C GLY A 1 -25.35 20.00 -3.83
N ARG A 2 -24.13 19.97 -4.37
CA ARG A 2 -23.52 18.74 -4.92
C ARG A 2 -23.28 17.74 -3.79
N ALA A 3 -23.73 16.51 -4.00
CA ALA A 3 -23.52 15.40 -3.08
C ALA A 3 -22.05 14.96 -3.07
N SER A 4 -21.45 14.89 -1.89
CA SER A 4 -20.18 14.20 -1.66
C SER A 4 -20.42 12.69 -1.76
N PRO A 5 -19.65 11.92 -2.53
CA PRO A 5 -19.77 10.47 -2.48
C PRO A 5 -19.14 9.99 -1.17
N THR A 6 -20.00 9.71 -0.18
CA THR A 6 -19.63 8.94 1.00
C THR A 6 -19.13 7.59 0.49
N LYS A 7 -17.84 7.32 0.66
CA LYS A 7 -17.20 6.07 0.26
C LYS A 7 -17.66 4.99 1.23
N SER A 8 -18.85 4.47 1.00
CA SER A 8 -19.40 3.30 1.70
C SER A 8 -18.54 2.09 1.32
N SER A 9 -17.54 1.76 2.14
CA SER A 9 -16.73 0.56 1.95
C SER A 9 -17.28 -0.54 2.85
N SER A 10 -18.31 -1.22 2.38
CA SER A 10 -18.76 -2.50 2.92
C SER A 10 -17.82 -3.59 2.39
N ASP A 11 -16.64 -3.71 3.00
CA ASP A 11 -15.68 -4.82 2.77
C ASP A 11 -15.42 -5.47 4.14
N PRO A 12 -15.34 -6.81 4.27
CA PRO A 12 -15.06 -7.49 5.53
C PRO A 12 -13.87 -6.82 6.20
N ALA A 13 -14.07 -6.32 7.44
CA ALA A 13 -13.15 -5.45 8.18
C ALA A 13 -11.69 -5.79 7.88
N THR A 14 -11.15 -5.14 6.85
CA THR A 14 -9.75 -5.28 6.51
C THR A 14 -9.02 -4.72 7.72
N PRO A 15 -8.03 -5.45 8.28
CA PRO A 15 -7.27 -4.91 9.40
C PRO A 15 -6.80 -3.51 9.01
N GLU A 16 -7.10 -2.53 9.87
CA GLU A 16 -6.79 -1.10 9.66
C GLU A 16 -5.39 -0.98 9.05
N ASP A 17 -5.28 -0.42 7.84
CA ASP A 17 -3.98 -0.25 7.17
C ASP A 17 -3.06 0.45 8.16
N TYR A 18 -1.87 -0.11 8.36
CA TYR A 18 -0.88 0.43 9.30
C TYR A 18 -0.69 1.94 9.13
N ARG A 19 -0.78 2.43 7.89
CA ARG A 19 -0.68 3.85 7.55
C ARG A 19 -1.81 4.69 8.14
N ASP A 20 -3.05 4.19 8.10
CA ASP A 20 -4.21 4.87 8.69
C ASP A 20 -4.10 4.93 10.20
N ARG A 21 -3.67 3.83 10.83
CA ARG A 21 -3.45 3.79 12.28
C ARG A 21 -2.36 4.78 12.71
N TYR A 22 -1.25 4.83 11.97
CA TYR A 22 -0.14 5.75 12.27
C TYR A 22 -0.58 7.21 12.16
N GLU A 23 -1.35 7.56 11.12
CA GLU A 23 -1.87 8.91 10.92
C GLU A 23 -2.81 9.32 12.06
N ARG A 24 -3.71 8.42 12.47
CA ARG A 24 -4.62 8.67 13.60
C ARG A 24 -3.87 8.87 14.94
N LEU A 25 -2.76 8.16 15.15
CA LEU A 25 -1.99 8.24 16.40
C LEU A 25 -1.03 9.42 16.45
N THR A 26 -0.47 9.83 15.31
CA THR A 26 0.62 10.82 15.27
C THR A 26 0.24 12.12 14.56
N GLY A 27 -0.89 12.15 13.85
CA GLY A 27 -1.29 13.26 12.97
C GLY A 27 -0.44 13.40 11.71
N ARG A 28 0.47 12.46 11.43
CA ARG A 28 1.36 12.49 10.27
C ARG A 28 0.98 11.41 9.27
N SER A 29 0.83 11.77 8.00
CA SER A 29 0.53 10.79 6.96
C SER A 29 1.80 10.08 6.47
N LEU A 30 1.76 8.74 6.42
CA LEU A 30 2.80 7.93 5.75
C LEU A 30 2.58 7.80 4.24
N ARG A 31 1.49 8.36 3.72
CA ARG A 31 1.17 8.37 2.28
C ARG A 31 1.66 9.64 1.62
N GLU A 32 1.85 10.71 2.36
CA GLU A 32 2.29 12.00 1.85
C GLU A 32 3.82 12.05 1.71
N CYS A 33 4.31 12.66 0.65
CA CYS A 33 5.75 12.88 0.46
C CYS A 33 6.27 13.88 1.51
N PRO A 34 7.25 13.51 2.36
CA PRO A 34 7.76 14.37 3.43
C PRO A 34 8.61 15.55 2.92
N VAL A 35 8.93 15.60 1.62
CA VAL A 35 9.73 16.68 1.02
C VAL A 35 8.83 17.77 0.44
N CYS A 36 7.83 17.39 -0.35
CA CYS A 36 7.02 18.35 -1.10
C CYS A 36 5.60 18.53 -0.55
N HIS A 37 5.15 17.69 0.40
CA HIS A 37 3.82 17.76 1.03
C HIS A 37 2.62 17.73 0.07
N ARG A 38 2.86 17.33 -1.19
CA ARG A 38 1.86 17.34 -2.27
C ARG A 38 1.84 16.04 -3.05
N GLY A 39 2.96 15.33 -3.09
CA GLY A 39 3.08 14.03 -3.73
C GLY A 39 2.60 12.89 -2.81
N GLN A 40 2.27 11.75 -3.41
CA GLN A 40 1.97 10.52 -2.69
C GLN A 40 3.11 9.51 -2.83
N MET A 41 3.46 8.84 -1.74
CA MET A 41 4.42 7.74 -1.71
C MET A 41 3.79 6.46 -2.27
N ILE A 42 4.54 5.74 -3.09
CA ILE A 42 4.13 4.46 -3.66
C ILE A 42 4.64 3.34 -2.74
N PRO A 43 3.81 2.36 -2.36
CA PRO A 43 4.26 1.25 -1.55
C PRO A 43 5.28 0.41 -2.33
N ILE A 44 6.43 0.15 -1.70
CA ILE A 44 7.33 -0.91 -2.18
C ILE A 44 6.73 -2.23 -1.71
N ILE A 45 5.92 -2.84 -2.56
CA ILE A 45 5.52 -4.23 -2.35
C ILE A 45 6.74 -5.11 -2.60
N MET A 46 6.95 -6.12 -1.75
CA MET A 46 7.84 -7.22 -2.13
C MET A 46 7.27 -7.78 -3.43
N LEU A 47 8.04 -7.70 -4.52
CA LEU A 47 7.64 -8.27 -5.81
C LEU A 47 7.20 -9.72 -5.53
N ALA A 48 5.98 -10.05 -5.96
CA ALA A 48 5.45 -11.40 -5.85
C ALA A 48 6.52 -12.39 -6.30
N GLU A 49 6.66 -13.48 -5.53
CA GLU A 49 7.73 -14.47 -5.64
C GLU A 49 8.19 -14.64 -7.08
N VAL A 50 9.46 -14.30 -7.32
CA VAL A 50 10.14 -14.57 -8.58
C VAL A 50 9.92 -16.06 -8.86
N ARG A 51 9.17 -16.39 -9.92
CA ARG A 51 9.00 -17.77 -10.34
C ARG A 51 10.39 -18.40 -10.38
N PRO A 52 10.64 -19.54 -9.70
CA PRO A 52 11.95 -20.14 -9.73
C PRO A 52 12.35 -20.33 -11.18
N SER A 53 13.53 -19.82 -11.55
CA SER A 53 14.10 -20.06 -12.87
C SER A 53 14.13 -21.57 -13.08
N PRO A 54 13.74 -22.09 -14.26
CA PRO A 54 13.82 -23.51 -14.52
C PRO A 54 15.26 -23.96 -14.27
N ALA A 55 15.43 -24.96 -13.41
CA ALA A 55 16.72 -25.57 -13.16
C ALA A 55 17.21 -26.17 -14.48
N ILE A 56 18.33 -25.67 -15.00
CA ILE A 56 19.00 -26.28 -16.15
C ILE A 56 19.82 -27.45 -15.59
N PRO A 57 19.47 -28.72 -15.87
CA PRO A 57 20.25 -29.84 -15.38
C PRO A 57 21.59 -29.93 -16.13
N ASP A 58 22.69 -29.96 -15.38
CA ASP A 58 24.01 -30.33 -15.93
C ASP A 58 23.94 -31.78 -16.44
N THR A 59 24.20 -31.97 -17.73
CA THR A 59 24.41 -33.30 -18.33
C THR A 59 25.89 -33.43 -18.63
N SER A 60 26.54 -34.41 -17.99
CA SER A 60 27.91 -34.86 -18.27
C SER A 60 27.92 -36.08 -19.18
#